data_AF-A0A7K3FY90-F1
#
_entry.id   AF-A0A7K3FY90-F1
#
_cell.length_a   1.000
_cell.length_b   1.000
_cell.length_c   1.000
_cell.angle_alpha   90.00
_cell.angle_beta   90.00
_cell.angle_gamma   90.00
#
_symmetry.space_group_name_H-M   'P 1'
#
loop_
_entity.id
_entity.type
_entity.pdbx_description
1 polymer ?
#
loop_
_entity_poly.entity_id
_entity_poly.type
_entity_poly.pdbx_seq_one_letter_code
_entity_poly.pdbx_strand_id
1 'polypeptide(L)'
;MITALEPEVTEVPEVPEVVAAGPALSLAKVKAAAPHLADAYKAAGTVLKKQGLTGARAAVYLVVDRSGSMRGYFKDGSVQRLAEQTVALAAHLDENAAVTAVFFSTDIDGTAELTPATLSPTGIEEINAGLGRLGRTHYHRAVEEVLAHHEKTDPARPALVVFQTDGAPDAKTAATQALAGAADRPLHWRFVAWGEQDNKAFDYLRKLGGTPRTAAYFPGAAPAGTAHAAFYRGLLEGLEL
;
A
#
# COMPACT_ATOMS: atom_id res chain seq x y z
N MET A 1 6.62 58.27 -48.33
CA MET A 1 7.34 57.18 -47.65
C MET A 1 6.39 56.59 -46.62
N ILE A 2 5.96 55.35 -46.83
CA ILE A 2 4.98 54.68 -45.98
C ILE A 2 5.77 53.86 -44.97
N THR A 3 5.68 54.22 -43.70
CA THR A 3 6.31 53.50 -42.59
C THR A 3 5.51 52.23 -42.33
N ALA A 4 6.12 51.07 -42.51
CA ALA A 4 5.54 49.77 -42.15
C ALA A 4 5.64 49.58 -40.63
N LEU A 5 4.51 49.26 -40.01
CA LEU A 5 4.43 48.76 -38.63
C LEU A 5 4.68 47.25 -38.67
N GLU A 6 5.76 46.78 -38.04
CA GLU A 6 5.96 45.37 -37.73
C GLU A 6 5.01 44.96 -36.60
N PRO A 7 4.39 43.76 -36.64
CA PRO A 7 3.61 43.27 -35.52
C PRO A 7 4.52 42.67 -34.45
N GLU A 8 4.38 43.17 -33.24
CA GLU A 8 4.96 42.61 -32.02
C GLU A 8 4.34 41.24 -31.73
N VAL A 9 5.15 40.19 -31.77
CA VAL A 9 4.74 38.83 -31.41
C VAL A 9 4.73 38.75 -29.89
N THR A 10 3.53 38.79 -29.32
CA THR A 10 3.30 38.50 -27.90
C THR A 10 3.56 37.02 -27.63
N GLU A 11 4.66 36.74 -26.94
CA GLU A 11 4.96 35.42 -26.36
C GLU A 11 3.89 35.11 -25.30
N VAL A 12 3.00 34.17 -25.61
CA VAL A 12 2.06 33.61 -24.64
C VAL A 12 2.87 32.66 -23.75
N PRO A 13 2.84 32.79 -22.41
CA PRO A 13 3.56 31.88 -21.54
C PRO A 13 2.97 30.48 -21.68
N GLU A 14 3.82 29.52 -22.00
CA GLU A 14 3.48 28.10 -22.06
C GLU A 14 3.07 27.64 -20.65
N VAL A 15 1.78 27.35 -20.49
CA VAL A 15 1.22 26.72 -19.30
C VAL A 15 1.64 25.25 -19.34
N PRO A 16 2.42 24.72 -18.38
CA PRO A 16 2.70 23.29 -18.37
C PRO A 16 1.47 22.57 -17.80
N GLU A 17 0.62 22.03 -18.68
CA GLU A 17 -0.54 21.21 -18.31
C GLU A 17 -0.26 19.71 -18.60
N VAL A 18 0.01 18.95 -17.51
CA VAL A 18 -0.35 17.54 -17.19
C VAL A 18 -0.02 16.46 -18.26
N VAL A 19 0.73 15.37 -18.00
CA VAL A 19 0.49 14.25 -17.06
C VAL A 19 1.82 13.51 -16.84
N ALA A 20 2.15 13.10 -15.61
CA ALA A 20 3.29 12.25 -15.35
C ALA A 20 3.10 10.86 -15.99
N ALA A 21 3.61 10.66 -17.21
CA ALA A 21 3.46 9.45 -18.03
C ALA A 21 4.27 8.23 -17.54
N GLY A 22 4.49 8.11 -16.22
CA GLY A 22 5.41 7.14 -15.68
C GLY A 22 5.40 7.04 -14.15
N PRO A 23 6.26 6.15 -13.61
CA PRO A 23 6.41 5.97 -12.17
C PRO A 23 6.78 7.28 -11.48
N ALA A 24 6.28 7.47 -10.26
CA ALA A 24 6.61 8.61 -9.42
C ALA A 24 8.13 8.73 -9.14
N LEU A 25 8.80 7.60 -8.92
CA LEU A 25 10.25 7.49 -8.76
C LEU A 25 10.84 6.58 -9.83
N SER A 26 11.92 7.01 -10.49
CA SER A 26 12.56 6.21 -11.54
C SER A 26 13.27 4.97 -11.00
N LEU A 27 13.33 3.90 -11.81
CA LEU A 27 14.06 2.67 -11.46
C LEU A 27 15.53 2.92 -11.08
N ALA A 28 16.18 3.90 -11.72
CA ALA A 28 17.56 4.26 -11.42
C ALA A 28 17.71 4.77 -9.97
N LYS A 29 16.80 5.65 -9.52
CA LYS A 29 16.79 6.15 -8.14
C LYS A 29 16.49 5.03 -7.14
N VAL A 30 15.52 4.16 -7.45
CA VAL A 30 15.22 2.98 -6.61
C VAL A 30 16.44 2.07 -6.48
N LYS A 31 17.11 1.73 -7.58
CA LYS A 31 18.31 0.90 -7.56
C LYS A 31 19.47 1.53 -6.79
N ALA A 32 19.63 2.85 -6.87
CA ALA A 32 20.69 3.55 -6.15
C ALA A 32 20.48 3.48 -4.63
N ALA A 33 19.23 3.58 -4.16
CA ALA A 33 18.90 3.53 -2.74
C ALA A 33 18.77 2.09 -2.20
N ALA A 34 18.03 1.24 -2.92
CA ALA A 34 17.72 -0.13 -2.53
C ALA A 34 17.74 -1.07 -3.76
N PRO A 35 18.92 -1.60 -4.14
CA PRO A 35 19.06 -2.52 -5.28
C PRO A 35 18.15 -3.75 -5.20
N HIS A 36 17.88 -4.25 -3.99
CA HIS A 36 17.07 -5.44 -3.74
C HIS A 36 15.59 -5.26 -4.13
N LEU A 37 15.09 -4.02 -4.25
CA LEU A 37 13.71 -3.73 -4.66
C LEU A 37 13.51 -3.74 -6.19
N ALA A 38 14.58 -3.84 -6.98
CA ALA A 38 14.53 -3.60 -8.42
C ALA A 38 13.58 -4.56 -9.17
N ASP A 39 13.49 -5.82 -8.76
CA ASP A 39 12.65 -6.81 -9.43
C ASP A 39 11.18 -6.69 -9.02
N ALA A 40 10.92 -6.39 -7.75
CA ALA A 40 9.59 -6.01 -7.28
C ALA A 40 9.08 -4.76 -8.03
N TYR A 41 9.92 -3.73 -8.16
CA TYR A 41 9.58 -2.50 -8.87
C TYR A 41 9.19 -2.75 -10.34
N LYS A 42 9.97 -3.55 -11.07
CA LYS A 42 9.68 -3.87 -12.48
C LYS A 42 8.37 -4.66 -12.61
N ALA A 43 8.14 -5.59 -11.69
CA ALA A 43 6.90 -6.38 -11.66
C ALA A 43 5.69 -5.49 -11.36
N ALA A 44 5.78 -4.59 -10.38
CA ALA A 44 4.74 -3.63 -10.05
C ALA A 44 4.38 -2.75 -11.27
N GLY A 45 5.39 -2.13 -11.89
CA GLY A 45 5.18 -1.30 -13.08
C GLY A 45 4.54 -2.06 -14.25
N THR A 46 4.93 -3.32 -14.44
CA THR A 46 4.33 -4.18 -15.48
C THR A 46 2.85 -4.45 -15.22
N VAL A 47 2.46 -4.72 -13.96
CA VAL A 47 1.06 -4.99 -13.59
C VAL A 47 0.24 -3.71 -13.62
N LEU A 48 0.74 -2.60 -13.08
CA LEU A 48 0.09 -1.28 -13.16
C LEU A 48 -0.18 -0.87 -14.60
N LYS A 49 0.79 -1.07 -15.50
CA LYS A 49 0.61 -0.82 -16.94
C LYS A 49 -0.52 -1.66 -17.54
N LYS A 50 -0.59 -2.94 -17.20
CA LYS A 50 -1.66 -3.84 -17.68
C LYS A 50 -3.04 -3.43 -17.18
N GLN A 51 -3.12 -2.76 -16.04
CA GLN A 51 -4.36 -2.26 -15.46
C GLN A 51 -4.69 -0.81 -15.85
N GLY A 52 -3.87 -0.18 -16.71
CA GLY A 52 -4.08 1.23 -17.08
C GLY A 52 -3.73 2.24 -15.99
N LEU A 53 -3.10 1.81 -14.88
CA LEU A 53 -2.74 2.66 -13.74
C LEU A 53 -1.33 3.27 -13.87
N THR A 54 -0.81 3.40 -15.09
CA THR A 54 0.49 4.06 -15.30
C THR A 54 0.34 5.55 -15.04
N GLY A 55 1.20 6.13 -14.19
CA GLY A 55 1.12 7.54 -13.83
C GLY A 55 0.09 7.86 -12.74
N ALA A 56 -0.65 6.87 -12.24
CA ALA A 56 -1.56 7.04 -11.10
C ALA A 56 -0.80 7.57 -9.87
N ARG A 57 -1.48 8.40 -9.06
CA ARG A 57 -0.95 8.92 -7.81
C ARG A 57 -1.86 8.57 -6.65
N ALA A 58 -1.28 8.00 -5.61
CA ALA A 58 -2.00 7.61 -4.41
C ALA A 58 -1.06 7.59 -3.21
N ALA A 59 -1.58 7.95 -2.03
CA ALA A 59 -0.94 7.60 -0.78
C ALA A 59 -0.90 6.08 -0.62
N VAL A 60 0.13 5.54 0.03
CA VAL A 60 0.28 4.10 0.24
C VAL A 60 0.42 3.80 1.73
N TYR A 61 -0.44 2.91 2.22
CA TYR A 61 -0.41 2.44 3.60
C TYR A 61 -0.10 0.95 3.63
N LEU A 62 0.68 0.54 4.63
CA LEU A 62 0.90 -0.86 4.96
C LEU A 62 0.43 -1.11 6.39
N VAL A 63 -0.68 -1.80 6.56
CA VAL A 63 -1.17 -2.19 7.87
C VAL A 63 -0.70 -3.62 8.15
N VAL A 64 -0.03 -3.83 9.28
CA VAL A 64 0.59 -5.12 9.64
C VAL A 64 0.01 -5.65 10.94
N ASP A 65 -0.59 -6.84 10.87
CA ASP A 65 -1.09 -7.58 12.02
C ASP A 65 0.10 -8.14 12.84
N ARG A 66 0.13 -7.76 14.12
CA ARG A 66 1.11 -8.21 15.13
C ARG A 66 0.49 -9.12 16.18
N SER A 67 -0.50 -9.89 15.81
CA SER A 67 -1.04 -10.95 16.66
C SER A 67 -0.02 -12.08 16.88
N GLY A 68 -0.29 -12.91 17.89
CA GLY A 68 0.58 -14.04 18.22
C GLY A 68 0.78 -15.07 17.10
N SER A 69 -0.21 -15.24 16.21
CA SER A 69 -0.17 -16.18 15.08
C SER A 69 0.75 -15.71 13.96
N MET A 70 0.90 -14.40 13.82
CA MET A 70 1.79 -13.75 12.85
C MET A 70 3.28 -13.96 13.11
N ARG A 71 3.67 -14.45 14.29
CA ARG A 71 5.09 -14.63 14.69
C ARG A 71 5.91 -15.42 13.66
N GLY A 72 5.32 -16.45 13.06
CA GLY A 72 5.99 -17.26 12.03
C GLY A 72 6.38 -16.44 10.80
N TYR A 73 5.45 -15.62 10.31
CA TYR A 73 5.62 -14.78 9.12
C TYR A 73 6.58 -13.61 9.31
N PHE A 74 6.76 -13.13 10.55
CA PHE A 74 7.86 -12.21 10.85
C PHE A 74 9.20 -12.94 10.76
N LYS A 75 9.31 -14.12 11.39
CA LYS A 75 10.56 -14.88 11.47
C LYS A 75 11.03 -15.43 10.13
N ASP A 76 10.12 -15.78 9.23
CA ASP A 76 10.46 -16.32 7.90
C ASP A 76 10.68 -15.23 6.83
N GLY A 77 10.54 -13.95 7.20
CA GLY A 77 10.74 -12.81 6.30
C GLY A 77 9.53 -12.47 5.42
N SER A 78 8.38 -13.12 5.59
CA SER A 78 7.18 -12.82 4.81
C SER A 78 6.70 -11.38 4.96
N VAL A 79 6.70 -10.84 6.19
CA VAL A 79 6.31 -9.43 6.45
C VAL A 79 7.32 -8.46 5.85
N GLN A 80 8.62 -8.76 5.97
CA GLN A 80 9.69 -7.98 5.33
C GLN A 80 9.48 -7.91 3.82
N ARG A 81 9.27 -9.07 3.17
CA ARG A 81 9.01 -9.14 1.73
C ARG A 81 7.76 -8.36 1.32
N LEU A 82 6.70 -8.39 2.11
CA LEU A 82 5.49 -7.62 1.85
C LEU A 82 5.78 -6.12 1.91
N ALA A 83 6.55 -5.67 2.90
CA ALA A 83 6.96 -4.27 3.01
C ALA A 83 7.78 -3.83 1.81
N GLU A 84 8.77 -4.63 1.39
CA GLU A 84 9.56 -4.38 0.18
C GLU A 84 8.68 -4.29 -1.08
N GLN A 85 7.73 -5.21 -1.24
CA GLN A 85 6.77 -5.17 -2.33
C GLN A 85 5.90 -3.91 -2.30
N THR A 86 5.52 -3.46 -1.11
CA THR A 86 4.65 -2.28 -0.94
C THR A 86 5.43 -1.00 -1.20
N VAL A 87 6.67 -0.88 -0.72
CA VAL A 87 7.58 0.25 -1.03
C VAL A 87 7.92 0.29 -2.52
N ALA A 88 8.19 -0.86 -3.14
CA ALA A 88 8.45 -0.92 -4.57
C ALA A 88 7.23 -0.50 -5.41
N LEU A 89 6.01 -0.75 -4.92
CA LEU A 89 4.77 -0.26 -5.53
C LEU A 89 4.56 1.24 -5.28
N ALA A 90 4.83 1.72 -4.06
CA ALA A 90 4.75 3.14 -3.72
C ALA A 90 5.69 3.99 -4.59
N ALA A 91 6.85 3.47 -5.00
CA ALA A 91 7.72 4.14 -5.96
C ALA A 91 7.06 4.41 -7.33
N HIS A 92 5.92 3.78 -7.66
CA HIS A 92 5.11 4.13 -8.83
C HIS A 92 3.99 5.13 -8.52
N LEU A 93 3.45 5.12 -7.30
CA LEU A 93 2.20 5.79 -6.92
C LEU A 93 2.42 7.07 -6.09
N ASP A 94 3.48 7.15 -5.30
CA ASP A 94 3.74 8.25 -4.38
C ASP A 94 5.04 8.97 -4.78
N GLU A 95 5.02 10.31 -4.83
CA GLU A 95 6.14 11.14 -5.27
C GLU A 95 7.37 11.00 -4.38
N ASN A 96 7.17 10.65 -3.10
CA ASN A 96 8.24 10.38 -2.15
C ASN A 96 8.59 8.89 -2.06
N ALA A 97 7.88 8.04 -2.82
CA ALA A 97 7.93 6.59 -2.68
C ALA A 97 7.70 6.13 -1.23
N ALA A 98 6.90 6.90 -0.48
CA ALA A 98 6.69 6.69 0.94
C ALA A 98 5.51 5.74 1.20
N VAL A 99 5.67 4.90 2.21
CA VAL A 99 4.62 4.03 2.75
C VAL A 99 4.48 4.34 4.24
N THR A 100 3.28 4.74 4.65
CA THR A 100 2.94 4.83 6.07
C THR A 100 2.59 3.42 6.58
N ALA A 101 3.51 2.82 7.35
CA ALA A 101 3.30 1.54 7.98
C ALA A 101 2.62 1.71 9.35
N VAL A 102 1.57 0.93 9.61
CA VAL A 102 0.83 0.89 10.86
C VAL A 102 0.87 -0.53 11.39
N PHE A 103 1.52 -0.73 12.52
CA PHE A 103 1.58 -2.01 13.22
C PHE A 103 0.51 -2.03 14.29
N PHE A 104 -0.33 -3.07 14.29
CA PHE A 104 -1.43 -3.16 15.24
C PHE A 104 -1.58 -4.56 15.81
N SER A 105 -2.12 -4.62 17.01
CA SER A 105 -2.55 -5.85 17.63
C SER A 105 -3.90 -5.64 18.35
N THR A 106 -3.88 -5.53 19.68
CA THR A 106 -5.04 -5.10 20.48
C THR A 106 -5.30 -3.60 20.33
N ASP A 107 -4.23 -2.84 20.10
CA ASP A 107 -4.22 -1.41 19.81
C ASP A 107 -3.15 -1.11 18.74
N ILE A 108 -2.87 0.15 18.46
CA ILE A 108 -1.73 0.55 17.62
C ILE A 108 -0.43 0.33 18.40
N ASP A 109 0.40 -0.59 17.91
CA ASP A 109 1.70 -0.90 18.52
C ASP A 109 2.77 0.13 18.10
N GLY A 110 2.63 0.69 16.90
CA GLY A 110 3.50 1.76 16.39
C GLY A 110 3.31 2.05 14.91
N THR A 111 3.87 3.18 14.47
CA THR A 111 3.87 3.59 13.06
C THR A 111 5.29 3.86 12.58
N ALA A 112 5.51 3.72 11.27
CA ALA A 112 6.79 4.00 10.63
C ALA A 112 6.60 4.51 9.20
N GLU A 113 7.52 5.34 8.72
CA GLU A 113 7.60 5.71 7.32
C GLU A 113 8.65 4.85 6.61
N LEU A 114 8.22 4.09 5.61
CA LEU A 114 9.08 3.21 4.82
C LEU A 114 9.30 3.81 3.43
N THR A 115 10.55 3.93 3.04
CA THR A 115 10.97 4.39 1.71
C THR A 115 12.08 3.46 1.19
N PRO A 116 12.45 3.53 -0.10
CA PRO A 116 13.63 2.81 -0.58
C PRO A 116 14.92 3.16 0.17
N ALA A 117 15.02 4.33 0.81
CA ALA A 117 16.19 4.73 1.57
C ALA A 117 16.18 4.23 3.03
N THR A 118 14.99 4.05 3.62
CA THR A 118 14.84 3.70 5.04
C THR A 118 14.56 2.22 5.28
N LEU A 119 14.00 1.51 4.30
CA LEU A 119 13.74 0.07 4.42
C LEU A 119 14.99 -0.75 4.14
N SER A 120 15.69 -1.13 5.21
CA SER A 120 16.78 -2.13 5.14
C SER A 120 16.19 -3.53 4.94
N PRO A 121 17.02 -4.52 4.51
CA PRO A 121 16.59 -5.92 4.38
C PRO A 121 16.10 -6.58 5.69
N THR A 122 16.34 -5.95 6.85
CA THR A 122 15.93 -6.42 8.19
C THR A 122 15.02 -5.42 8.91
N GLY A 123 14.64 -4.32 8.25
CA GLY A 123 14.02 -3.17 8.91
C GLY A 123 12.68 -3.48 9.57
N ILE A 124 11.87 -4.37 8.98
CA ILE A 124 10.59 -4.77 9.60
C ILE A 124 10.82 -5.60 10.86
N GLU A 125 11.82 -6.48 10.87
CA GLU A 125 12.13 -7.27 12.07
C GLU A 125 12.67 -6.38 13.20
N GLU A 126 13.50 -5.39 12.86
CA GLU A 126 14.03 -4.40 13.81
C GLU A 126 12.91 -3.53 14.41
N ILE A 127 12.02 -2.99 13.57
CA ILE A 127 10.81 -2.29 14.04
C ILE A 127 9.99 -3.25 14.91
N ASN A 128 9.78 -4.48 14.46
CA ASN A 128 8.95 -5.44 15.17
C ASN A 128 9.50 -5.76 16.57
N ALA A 129 10.82 -5.90 16.71
CA ALA A 129 11.48 -6.10 18.00
C ALA A 129 11.27 -4.92 18.96
N GLY A 130 11.12 -3.71 18.44
CA GLY A 130 10.94 -2.47 19.22
C GLY A 130 9.54 -2.25 19.80
N LEU A 131 8.47 -2.79 19.20
CA LEU A 131 7.08 -2.48 19.63
C LEU A 131 6.53 -3.39 20.74
N GLY A 132 7.37 -4.16 21.42
CA GLY A 132 6.98 -4.93 22.60
C GLY A 132 6.18 -6.21 22.29
N ARG A 133 5.18 -6.52 23.13
CA ARG A 133 4.51 -7.83 23.14
C ARG A 133 3.43 -7.90 22.05
N LEU A 134 3.32 -9.08 21.43
CA LEU A 134 2.23 -9.40 20.50
C LEU A 134 0.88 -9.46 21.23
N GLY A 135 -0.19 -9.12 20.52
CA GLY A 135 -1.55 -8.97 21.08
C GLY A 135 -2.62 -9.75 20.34
N ARG A 136 -3.85 -9.23 20.43
CA ARG A 136 -5.04 -9.70 19.69
C ARG A 136 -5.07 -9.09 18.28
N THR A 137 -6.16 -9.27 17.56
CA THR A 137 -6.35 -8.78 16.19
C THR A 137 -7.55 -7.82 16.14
N HIS A 138 -7.31 -6.52 16.33
CA HIS A 138 -8.34 -5.47 16.35
C HIS A 138 -8.27 -4.56 15.13
N TYR A 139 -8.84 -5.01 14.00
CA TYR A 139 -8.79 -4.25 12.73
C TYR A 139 -9.31 -2.82 12.84
N HIS A 140 -10.36 -2.59 13.63
CA HIS A 140 -10.97 -1.28 13.78
C HIS A 140 -9.96 -0.21 14.23
N ARG A 141 -9.01 -0.56 15.12
CA ARG A 141 -7.96 0.37 15.54
C ARG A 141 -7.07 0.80 14.38
N ALA A 142 -6.62 -0.16 13.58
CA ALA A 142 -5.80 0.15 12.42
C ALA A 142 -6.55 0.91 11.32
N VAL A 143 -7.83 0.57 11.09
CA VAL A 143 -8.69 1.31 10.15
C VAL A 143 -8.87 2.76 10.62
N GLU A 144 -9.20 2.97 11.90
CA GLU A 144 -9.34 4.29 12.52
C GLU A 144 -8.04 5.12 12.41
N GLU A 145 -6.88 4.51 12.68
CA GLU A 145 -5.57 5.18 12.58
C GLU A 145 -5.25 5.62 11.15
N VAL A 146 -5.45 4.74 10.16
CA VAL A 146 -5.23 5.07 8.74
C VAL A 146 -6.15 6.19 8.29
N LEU A 147 -7.44 6.14 8.67
CA LEU A 147 -8.40 7.20 8.36
C LEU A 147 -8.01 8.53 8.99
N ALA A 148 -7.62 8.53 10.27
CA ALA A 148 -7.19 9.73 10.97
C ALA A 148 -5.92 10.35 10.34
N HIS A 149 -4.93 9.51 9.99
CA HIS A 149 -3.72 9.96 9.32
C HIS A 149 -4.01 10.53 7.92
N HIS A 150 -4.83 9.84 7.12
CA HIS A 150 -5.20 10.28 5.78
C HIS A 150 -5.95 11.60 5.81
N GLU A 151 -6.96 11.73 6.68
CA GLU A 151 -7.74 12.96 6.87
C GLU A 151 -6.87 14.16 7.23
N LYS A 152 -5.87 13.95 8.09
CA LYS A 152 -4.94 15.00 8.51
C LYS A 152 -3.96 15.41 7.41
N THR A 153 -3.61 14.48 6.52
CA THR A 153 -2.52 14.68 5.55
C THR A 153 -3.05 15.22 4.23
N ASP A 154 -3.97 14.50 3.58
CA ASP A 154 -4.59 14.88 2.32
C ASP A 154 -5.89 14.07 2.10
N PRO A 155 -7.04 14.55 2.60
CA PRO A 155 -8.29 13.79 2.59
C PRO A 155 -8.88 13.55 1.19
N ALA A 156 -8.43 14.30 0.18
CA ALA A 156 -8.92 14.17 -1.20
C ALA A 156 -8.08 13.20 -2.03
N ARG A 157 -6.84 12.93 -1.62
CA ARG A 157 -5.92 12.07 -2.37
C ARG A 157 -6.35 10.60 -2.30
N PRO A 158 -6.43 9.87 -3.43
CA PRO A 158 -6.62 8.43 -3.41
C PRO A 158 -5.57 7.73 -2.55
N ALA A 159 -5.95 6.67 -1.85
CA ALA A 159 -5.01 5.87 -1.07
C ALA A 159 -5.19 4.38 -1.34
N LEU A 160 -4.07 3.68 -1.46
CA LEU A 160 -4.03 2.22 -1.45
C LEU A 160 -3.61 1.75 -0.06
N VAL A 161 -4.49 0.99 0.62
CA VAL A 161 -4.19 0.39 1.91
C VAL A 161 -3.95 -1.11 1.74
N VAL A 162 -2.70 -1.54 1.90
CA VAL A 162 -2.34 -2.96 1.95
C VAL A 162 -2.50 -3.42 3.39
N PHE A 163 -3.56 -4.17 3.67
CA PHE A 163 -3.91 -4.62 5.02
C PHE A 163 -3.53 -6.09 5.19
N GLN A 164 -2.44 -6.37 5.88
CA GLN A 164 -1.96 -7.73 6.11
C GLN A 164 -2.60 -8.34 7.36
N THR A 165 -3.06 -9.58 7.24
CA THR A 165 -3.51 -10.42 8.37
C THR A 165 -3.41 -11.92 8.03
N ASP A 166 -3.53 -12.78 9.03
CA ASP A 166 -3.62 -14.24 8.90
C ASP A 166 -4.95 -14.83 9.41
N GLY A 167 -5.94 -13.99 9.73
CA GLY A 167 -7.20 -14.45 10.30
C GLY A 167 -8.39 -13.50 10.17
N ALA A 168 -9.39 -13.70 11.02
CA ALA A 168 -10.49 -12.75 11.22
C ALA A 168 -10.17 -11.83 12.41
N PRO A 169 -10.74 -10.62 12.44
CA PRO A 169 -10.62 -9.78 13.62
C PRO A 169 -11.36 -10.41 14.80
N ASP A 170 -10.82 -10.27 16.00
CA ASP A 170 -11.49 -10.67 17.24
C ASP A 170 -12.81 -9.89 17.42
N ALA A 171 -12.80 -8.59 17.08
CA ALA A 171 -13.93 -7.68 17.19
C ALA A 171 -14.60 -7.44 15.83
N LYS A 172 -15.27 -8.46 15.28
CA LYS A 172 -15.90 -8.42 13.93
C LYS A 172 -16.87 -7.25 13.73
N THR A 173 -17.74 -6.99 14.71
CA THR A 173 -18.72 -5.88 14.61
C THR A 173 -18.04 -4.52 14.50
N ALA A 174 -17.05 -4.25 15.36
CA ALA A 174 -16.30 -3.00 15.32
C ALA A 174 -15.51 -2.86 14.02
N ALA A 175 -14.87 -3.94 13.55
CA ALA A 175 -14.15 -3.94 12.27
C ALA A 175 -15.07 -3.63 11.08
N THR A 176 -16.25 -4.25 11.03
CA THR A 176 -17.24 -3.98 9.99
C THR A 176 -17.76 -2.54 10.05
N GLN A 177 -18.01 -2.00 11.24
CA GLN A 177 -18.43 -0.62 11.42
C GLN A 177 -17.35 0.38 10.97
N ALA A 178 -16.08 0.15 11.33
CA ALA A 178 -14.97 1.00 10.93
C ALA A 178 -14.79 1.03 9.40
N LEU A 179 -14.83 -0.15 8.74
CA LEU A 179 -14.74 -0.24 7.28
C LEU A 179 -15.96 0.40 6.58
N ALA A 180 -17.17 0.23 7.14
CA ALA A 180 -18.36 0.89 6.61
C ALA A 180 -18.26 2.43 6.73
N GLY A 181 -17.70 2.94 7.83
CA GLY A 181 -17.43 4.36 8.02
C GLY A 181 -16.37 4.94 7.06
N ALA A 182 -15.54 4.09 6.45
CA ALA A 182 -14.55 4.48 5.45
C ALA A 182 -15.13 4.53 4.01
N ALA A 183 -16.37 4.08 3.78
CA ALA A 183 -16.88 3.79 2.44
C ALA A 183 -16.89 5.00 1.48
N ASP A 184 -17.14 6.20 2.02
CA ASP A 184 -17.22 7.45 1.24
C ASP A 184 -15.85 8.12 1.04
N ARG A 185 -14.78 7.54 1.60
CA ARG A 185 -13.42 8.08 1.51
C ARG A 185 -12.69 7.44 0.31
N PRO A 186 -11.70 8.12 -0.29
CA PRO A 186 -10.97 7.58 -1.44
C PRO A 186 -9.89 6.56 -1.04
N LEU A 187 -10.18 5.70 -0.06
CA LEU A 187 -9.28 4.64 0.42
C LEU A 187 -9.70 3.29 -0.18
N HIS A 188 -8.73 2.63 -0.81
CA HIS A 188 -8.89 1.33 -1.43
C HIS A 188 -8.21 0.27 -0.57
N TRP A 189 -9.00 -0.51 0.15
CA TRP A 189 -8.55 -1.51 1.11
C TRP A 189 -8.29 -2.85 0.43
N ARG A 190 -7.05 -3.33 0.51
CA ARG A 190 -6.61 -4.63 -0.01
C ARG A 190 -6.14 -5.50 1.14
N PHE A 191 -7.02 -6.38 1.60
CA PHE A 191 -6.70 -7.35 2.63
C PHE A 191 -5.85 -8.48 2.06
N VAL A 192 -4.60 -8.59 2.49
CA VAL A 192 -3.67 -9.66 2.12
C VAL A 192 -3.68 -10.71 3.23
N ALA A 193 -4.34 -11.83 2.95
CA ALA A 193 -4.67 -12.86 3.93
C ALA A 193 -3.76 -14.09 3.81
N TRP A 194 -2.96 -14.37 4.83
CA TRP A 194 -1.98 -15.46 4.82
C TRP A 194 -2.43 -16.67 5.61
N GLY A 195 -2.38 -17.85 4.99
CA GLY A 195 -2.79 -19.11 5.61
C GLY A 195 -3.51 -20.01 4.62
N GLU A 196 -4.05 -21.11 5.15
CA GLU A 196 -4.84 -22.07 4.36
C GLU A 196 -6.12 -21.42 3.84
N GLN A 197 -6.30 -21.39 2.52
CA GLN A 197 -7.34 -20.59 1.88
C GLN A 197 -8.76 -21.04 2.27
N ASP A 198 -8.96 -22.32 2.57
CA ASP A 198 -10.26 -22.89 2.99
C ASP A 198 -10.54 -22.73 4.48
N ASN A 199 -9.64 -22.09 5.24
CA ASN A 199 -9.84 -21.85 6.65
C ASN A 199 -11.09 -20.96 6.87
N LYS A 200 -11.97 -21.39 7.77
CA LYS A 200 -13.17 -20.63 8.17
C LYS A 200 -12.84 -19.29 8.81
N ALA A 201 -11.62 -19.10 9.32
CA ALA A 201 -11.11 -17.80 9.76
C ALA A 201 -11.20 -16.74 8.64
N PHE A 202 -11.13 -17.14 7.36
CA PHE A 202 -11.24 -16.23 6.23
C PHE A 202 -12.65 -15.96 5.74
N ASP A 203 -13.68 -16.59 6.33
CA ASP A 203 -15.09 -16.31 5.98
C ASP A 203 -15.44 -14.83 6.15
N TYR A 204 -14.82 -14.15 7.13
CA TYR A 204 -14.97 -12.71 7.32
C TYR A 204 -14.39 -11.94 6.13
N LEU A 205 -13.15 -12.24 5.75
CA LEU A 205 -12.44 -11.55 4.66
C LEU A 205 -13.12 -11.78 3.30
N ARG A 206 -13.63 -13.00 3.02
CA ARG A 206 -14.36 -13.29 1.78
C ARG A 206 -15.65 -12.48 1.66
N LYS A 207 -16.28 -12.10 2.78
CA LYS A 207 -17.48 -11.24 2.80
C LYS A 207 -17.16 -9.76 2.56
N LEU A 208 -15.91 -9.33 2.72
CA LEU A 208 -15.51 -7.93 2.51
C LEU A 208 -15.62 -7.49 1.04
N GLY A 209 -15.70 -8.42 0.08
CA GLY A 209 -15.93 -8.06 -1.33
C GLY A 209 -17.27 -7.37 -1.60
N GLY A 210 -18.22 -7.40 -0.66
CA GLY A 210 -19.45 -6.61 -0.70
C GLY A 210 -19.31 -5.19 -0.11
N THR A 211 -18.14 -4.84 0.44
CA THR A 211 -17.88 -3.53 1.03
C THR A 211 -17.24 -2.61 -0.02
N PRO A 212 -17.69 -1.34 -0.16
CA PRO A 212 -17.12 -0.40 -1.12
C PRO A 212 -15.60 -0.29 -1.01
N ARG A 213 -14.93 -0.23 -2.17
CA ARG A 213 -13.47 -0.07 -2.31
C ARG A 213 -12.64 -1.08 -1.50
N THR A 214 -13.21 -2.23 -1.17
CA THR A 214 -12.56 -3.25 -0.33
C THR A 214 -12.49 -4.57 -1.06
N ALA A 215 -11.32 -5.21 -1.05
CA ALA A 215 -11.13 -6.54 -1.60
C ALA A 215 -10.17 -7.36 -0.74
N ALA A 216 -10.26 -8.68 -0.85
CA ALA A 216 -9.35 -9.62 -0.20
C ALA A 216 -8.56 -10.41 -1.25
N TYR A 217 -7.27 -10.59 -0.98
CA TYR A 217 -6.32 -11.39 -1.76
C TYR A 217 -5.73 -12.48 -0.87
N PHE A 218 -5.75 -13.72 -1.36
CA PHE A 218 -5.32 -14.91 -0.62
C PHE A 218 -4.11 -15.57 -1.30
N PRO A 219 -2.86 -15.13 -1.03
CA PRO A 219 -1.65 -15.74 -1.60
C PRO A 219 -1.34 -17.15 -1.05
N GLY A 220 -2.05 -17.62 -0.02
CA GLY A 220 -1.82 -18.90 0.64
C GLY A 220 -0.91 -18.81 1.87
N ALA A 221 -0.45 -19.96 2.36
CA ALA A 221 0.30 -20.08 3.62
C ALA A 221 1.81 -19.83 3.50
N ALA A 222 2.36 -19.73 2.29
CA ALA A 222 3.81 -19.51 2.05
C ALA A 222 4.07 -18.21 1.25
N PRO A 223 3.66 -17.04 1.77
CA PRO A 223 3.70 -15.79 1.03
C PRO A 223 5.13 -15.35 0.64
N ALA A 224 6.15 -15.69 1.44
CA ALA A 224 7.56 -15.46 1.11
C ALA A 224 7.97 -16.02 -0.27
N GLY A 225 7.39 -17.16 -0.67
CA GLY A 225 7.67 -17.80 -1.96
C GLY A 225 6.89 -17.21 -3.14
N THR A 226 5.97 -16.26 -2.91
CA THR A 226 5.13 -15.71 -3.97
C THR A 226 5.95 -14.83 -4.91
N ALA A 227 5.94 -15.16 -6.20
CA ALA A 227 6.59 -14.34 -7.22
C ALA A 227 5.96 -12.94 -7.27
N HIS A 228 6.78 -11.89 -7.41
CA HIS A 228 6.31 -10.49 -7.38
C HIS A 228 5.16 -10.23 -8.37
N ALA A 229 5.25 -10.75 -9.60
CA ALA A 229 4.21 -10.58 -10.60
C ALA A 229 2.89 -11.30 -10.25
N ALA A 230 2.93 -12.39 -9.48
CA ALA A 230 1.72 -13.04 -8.98
C ALA A 230 1.10 -12.25 -7.83
N PHE A 231 1.94 -11.79 -6.89
CA PHE A 231 1.52 -10.92 -5.79
C PHE A 231 0.81 -9.66 -6.29
N TYR A 232 1.43 -8.89 -7.18
CA TYR A 232 0.82 -7.63 -7.66
C TYR A 232 -0.44 -7.86 -8.49
N ARG A 233 -0.54 -8.96 -9.24
CA ARG A 233 -1.77 -9.29 -9.96
C ARG A 233 -2.94 -9.49 -9.01
N GLY A 234 -2.74 -10.23 -7.92
CA GLY A 234 -3.78 -10.45 -6.92
C GLY A 234 -4.07 -9.19 -6.08
N LEU A 235 -3.02 -8.48 -5.64
CA LEU A 235 -3.18 -7.27 -4.84
C LEU A 235 -3.97 -6.18 -5.57
N LEU A 236 -3.67 -5.97 -6.86
CA LEU A 236 -4.22 -4.87 -7.65
C LEU A 236 -5.46 -5.28 -8.45
N GLU A 237 -5.96 -6.50 -8.30
CA GLU A 237 -7.11 -6.98 -9.08
C GLU A 237 -8.34 -6.07 -8.92
N GLY A 238 -8.85 -5.52 -10.03
CA GLY A 238 -9.98 -4.60 -10.02
C GLY A 238 -9.72 -3.31 -9.23
N LEU A 239 -8.47 -2.84 -9.14
CA LEU A 239 -8.16 -1.55 -8.55
C LEU A 239 -8.46 -0.41 -9.52
N GLU A 240 -9.19 0.57 -9.01
CA GLU A 240 -9.44 1.87 -9.61
C GLU A 240 -8.91 2.90 -8.61
N LEU A 241 -8.16 3.90 -9.07
CA LEU A 241 -7.59 4.98 -8.25
C LEU A 241 -8.05 6.33 -8.79
#